data_AF-A0A5C7M6B2-F1
#
_entry.id   AF-A0A5C7M6B2-F1
#
_cell.length_a   1.000
_cell.length_b   1.000
_cell.length_c   1.000
_cell.angle_alpha   90.00
_cell.angle_beta   90.00
_cell.angle_gamma   90.00
#
_symmetry.space_group_name_H-M   'P 1'
#
loop_
_entity.id
_entity.type
_entity.pdbx_description
1 polymer ?
#
loop_
_entity_poly.entity_id
_entity_poly.type
_entity_poly.pdbx_seq_one_letter_code
_entity_poly.pdbx_strand_id
1 'polypeptide(L)'
;MIARCYNPRADHYDRYGGRGIYVSPTWLYYPNFVGDLSTLPGYEQWRANPHLYELDKDHFGGSCYSRETCAFLSHEDNIELTGRPVCLTRVGEATRVFMTAKELARYMGVHLRTVCRWLAHDTSPPNGVSVEYTVGMYRRRLFVDQIADVVNQLRTNPYSRRIIIDSWNVADLPNMALTPCHDHVQFFVADGKLSCQLYQRSADMFLGVPFNIASYALLTHLVAGAAGLDVGDFVHTFGDVHIYQNHFEQVATQLAREVRASPQLVVHTPREDMAYELTDFSVVGYDPHPAIKAPIAV
;
A
#
# COMPACT_ATOMS: atom_id res chain seq x y z
N MET A 1 22.96 7.08 -9.88
CA MET A 1 22.19 8.06 -9.06
C MET A 1 23.02 9.29 -8.71
N ILE A 2 24.03 9.21 -7.84
CA ILE A 2 24.80 10.38 -7.35
C ILE A 2 25.39 11.24 -8.48
N ALA A 3 26.03 10.62 -9.47
CA ALA A 3 26.64 11.33 -10.59
C ALA A 3 25.65 12.22 -11.36
N ARG A 4 24.47 11.71 -11.75
CA ARG A 4 23.44 12.50 -12.45
C ARG A 4 22.82 13.64 -11.60
N CYS A 5 22.90 13.56 -10.27
CA CYS A 5 22.40 14.62 -9.39
C CYS A 5 23.43 15.72 -9.12
N TYR A 6 24.72 15.39 -9.06
CA TYR A 6 25.74 16.32 -8.54
C TYR A 6 26.93 16.59 -9.46
N ASN A 7 27.11 15.83 -10.54
CA ASN A 7 28.20 16.06 -11.49
C ASN A 7 27.64 16.71 -12.78
N PRO A 8 27.93 18.01 -13.03
CA PRO A 8 27.48 18.71 -14.24
C PRO A 8 27.97 18.10 -15.56
N ARG A 9 29.01 17.25 -15.51
CA ARG A 9 29.56 16.54 -16.67
C ARG A 9 29.01 15.13 -16.84
N ALA A 10 28.16 14.65 -15.92
CA ALA A 10 27.55 13.34 -16.03
C ALA A 10 26.37 13.37 -17.00
N ASP A 11 26.14 12.23 -17.65
CA ASP A 11 24.97 12.04 -18.50
C ASP A 11 23.68 12.34 -17.74
N HIS A 12 22.75 13.00 -18.43
CA HIS A 12 21.43 13.39 -17.94
C HIS A 12 21.41 14.42 -16.79
N TYR A 13 22.53 15.06 -16.43
CA TYR A 13 22.55 16.08 -15.38
C TYR A 13 21.51 17.19 -15.62
N ASP A 14 21.33 17.62 -16.88
CA ASP A 14 20.33 18.60 -17.32
C ASP A 14 18.88 18.24 -16.96
N ARG A 15 18.58 16.94 -16.82
CA ARG A 15 17.26 16.41 -16.46
C ARG A 15 17.12 16.11 -14.97
N TYR A 16 18.23 15.99 -14.25
CA TYR A 16 18.28 15.65 -12.83
C TYR A 16 18.83 16.82 -12.01
N GLY A 17 20.13 16.86 -11.73
CA GLY A 17 20.74 17.91 -10.90
C GLY A 17 20.42 19.33 -11.37
N GLY A 18 20.43 19.56 -12.69
CA GLY A 18 20.06 20.84 -13.32
C GLY A 18 18.60 21.25 -13.12
N ARG A 19 17.72 20.34 -12.68
CA ARG A 19 16.32 20.60 -12.31
C ARG A 19 16.08 20.60 -10.80
N GLY A 20 17.14 20.61 -10.00
CA GLY A 20 17.04 20.59 -8.54
C GLY A 20 16.73 19.21 -7.95
N ILE A 21 16.95 18.13 -8.71
CA ILE A 21 16.84 16.76 -8.18
C ILE A 21 18.12 16.42 -7.42
N TYR A 22 17.98 15.89 -6.21
CA TYR A 22 19.08 15.61 -5.29
C TYR A 22 18.91 14.28 -4.56
N VAL A 23 19.96 13.82 -3.88
CA VAL A 23 19.94 12.63 -3.00
C VAL A 23 19.90 13.10 -1.56
N SER A 24 19.05 12.52 -0.72
CA SER A 24 18.95 12.87 0.69
C SER A 24 20.33 12.79 1.37
N PRO A 25 20.64 13.71 2.30
CA PRO A 25 21.92 13.66 3.01
C PRO A 25 22.18 12.33 3.72
N THR A 26 21.13 11.68 4.22
CA THR A 26 21.20 10.34 4.83
C THR A 26 21.66 9.28 3.84
N TRP A 27 21.16 9.30 2.60
CA TRP A 27 21.56 8.36 1.53
C TRP A 27 22.90 8.69 0.86
N LEU A 28 23.50 9.84 1.15
CA LEU A 28 24.90 10.08 0.78
C LEU A 28 25.86 9.20 1.59
N TYR A 29 25.44 8.70 2.75
CA TYR A 29 26.16 7.69 3.50
C TYR A 29 25.74 6.28 3.03
N TYR A 30 26.67 5.59 2.38
CA TYR A 30 26.40 4.31 1.71
C TYR A 30 25.76 3.24 2.62
N PRO A 31 26.19 3.05 3.88
CA PRO A 31 25.55 2.08 4.78
C PRO A 31 24.07 2.37 5.06
N ASN A 32 23.67 3.64 5.18
CA ASN A 32 22.26 4.01 5.35
C ASN A 32 21.47 3.67 4.08
N PHE A 33 22.00 4.02 2.91
CA PHE A 33 21.38 3.69 1.63
C PHE A 33 21.15 2.18 1.50
N VAL A 34 22.17 1.36 1.77
CA VAL A 34 22.06 -0.11 1.70
C VAL A 34 21.09 -0.66 2.73
N GLY A 35 21.13 -0.14 3.97
CA GLY A 35 20.22 -0.56 5.04
C GLY A 35 18.75 -0.26 4.72
N ASP A 36 18.49 0.84 4.02
CA ASP A 36 17.13 1.24 3.64
C ASP A 36 16.60 0.45 2.44
N LEU A 37 17.45 -0.13 1.57
CA LEU A 37 17.00 -0.80 0.34
C LEU A 37 15.93 -1.87 0.59
N SER A 38 16.10 -2.70 1.62
CA SER A 38 15.15 -3.77 1.93
C SER A 38 13.81 -3.28 2.46
N THR A 39 13.72 -1.99 2.81
CA THR A 39 12.48 -1.35 3.27
C THR A 39 11.70 -0.70 2.13
N LEU A 40 12.32 -0.57 0.95
CA LEU A 40 11.68 0.11 -0.19
C LEU A 40 10.60 -0.77 -0.83
N PRO A 41 9.47 -0.16 -1.25
CA PRO A 41 8.48 -0.86 -2.05
C PRO A 41 9.13 -1.46 -3.31
N GLY A 42 8.75 -2.70 -3.66
CA GLY A 42 9.28 -3.40 -4.82
C GLY A 42 10.64 -4.07 -4.64
N TYR A 43 11.26 -3.97 -3.45
CA TYR A 43 12.60 -4.52 -3.20
C TYR A 43 12.69 -6.03 -3.46
N GLU A 44 11.73 -6.83 -2.98
CA GLU A 44 11.79 -8.28 -3.16
C GLU A 44 11.62 -8.68 -4.64
N GLN A 45 10.79 -7.95 -5.40
CA GLN A 45 10.63 -8.15 -6.82
C GLN A 45 11.90 -7.78 -7.60
N TRP A 46 12.53 -6.65 -7.25
CA TRP A 46 13.84 -6.28 -7.79
C TRP A 46 14.92 -7.30 -7.41
N ARG A 47 14.96 -7.76 -6.16
CA ARG A 47 15.92 -8.75 -5.69
C ARG A 47 15.80 -10.07 -6.46
N ALA A 48 14.57 -10.49 -6.78
CA ALA A 48 14.32 -11.67 -7.59
C ALA A 48 14.69 -11.46 -9.06
N ASN A 49 14.44 -10.26 -9.62
CA ASN A 49 14.62 -9.97 -11.05
C ASN A 49 15.27 -8.59 -11.30
N PRO A 50 16.54 -8.36 -10.91
CA PRO A 50 17.11 -7.01 -10.82
C PRO A 50 17.28 -6.30 -12.16
N HIS A 51 17.27 -7.06 -13.26
CA HIS A 51 17.34 -6.54 -14.63
C HIS A 51 16.00 -6.02 -15.16
N LEU A 52 14.89 -6.35 -14.49
CA LEU A 52 13.54 -5.89 -14.87
C LEU A 52 13.09 -4.67 -14.07
N TYR A 53 13.81 -4.30 -13.01
CA TYR A 53 13.41 -3.26 -12.07
C TYR A 53 14.46 -2.15 -11.94
N GLU A 54 14.02 -0.93 -11.68
CA GLU A 54 14.89 0.22 -11.44
C GLU A 54 14.45 1.02 -10.20
N LEU A 55 15.41 1.67 -9.55
CA LEU A 55 15.16 2.56 -8.43
C LEU A 55 14.69 3.92 -8.93
N ASP A 56 13.44 4.27 -8.63
CA ASP A 56 12.80 5.49 -9.06
C ASP A 56 12.30 6.32 -7.88
N LYS A 57 12.47 7.64 -7.95
CA LYS A 57 12.12 8.63 -6.91
C LYS A 57 10.79 9.36 -7.17
N ASP A 58 10.23 9.18 -8.37
CA ASP A 58 9.05 9.89 -8.83
C ASP A 58 7.76 9.20 -8.38
N HIS A 59 7.86 7.97 -7.88
CA HIS A 59 6.77 7.17 -7.33
C HIS A 59 5.91 7.94 -6.30
N PHE A 60 6.55 8.62 -5.33
CA PHE A 60 5.84 9.43 -4.31
C PHE A 60 5.83 10.93 -4.63
N GLY A 61 6.22 11.34 -5.84
CA GLY A 61 6.18 12.75 -6.25
C GLY A 61 7.36 13.62 -5.79
N GLY A 62 8.52 13.03 -5.48
CA GLY A 62 9.68 13.73 -4.93
C GLY A 62 10.73 14.20 -5.95
N SER A 63 11.41 15.32 -5.63
CA SER A 63 12.69 15.71 -6.25
C SER A 63 13.91 15.13 -5.51
N CYS A 64 13.69 14.41 -4.41
CA CYS A 64 14.73 13.80 -3.60
C CYS A 64 14.80 12.29 -3.86
N TYR A 65 16.00 11.71 -3.87
CA TYR A 65 16.18 10.27 -3.65
C TYR A 65 16.35 10.03 -2.14
N SER A 66 15.33 9.49 -1.51
CA SER A 66 15.31 9.09 -0.09
C SER A 66 14.49 7.82 0.09
N ARG A 67 14.55 7.25 1.29
CA ARG A 67 13.75 6.10 1.69
C ARG A 67 12.25 6.35 1.53
N GLU A 68 11.82 7.58 1.83
CA GLU A 68 10.43 8.00 1.81
C GLU A 68 9.91 8.31 0.40
N THR A 69 10.80 8.44 -0.59
CA THR A 69 10.46 8.92 -1.94
C THR A 69 10.76 7.90 -3.03
N CYS A 70 11.57 6.88 -2.74
CA CYS A 70 11.97 5.89 -3.72
C CYS A 70 11.20 4.57 -3.62
N ALA A 71 11.05 3.91 -4.76
CA ALA A 71 10.59 2.54 -4.89
C ALA A 71 11.36 1.83 -6.01
N PHE A 72 11.41 0.50 -5.95
CA PHE A 72 11.82 -0.32 -7.08
C PHE A 72 10.62 -0.62 -7.96
N LEU A 73 10.72 -0.27 -9.23
CA LEU A 73 9.61 -0.37 -10.18
C LEU A 73 10.06 -1.14 -11.40
N SER A 74 9.17 -1.96 -11.96
CA SER A 74 9.47 -2.58 -13.24
C SER A 74 9.64 -1.50 -14.31
N HIS A 75 10.37 -1.81 -15.39
CA HIS A 75 10.49 -0.85 -16.50
C HIS A 75 9.12 -0.47 -17.08
N GLU A 76 8.16 -1.39 -17.08
CA GLU A 76 6.78 -1.15 -17.53
C GLU A 76 6.06 -0.18 -16.58
N ASP A 77 6.11 -0.46 -15.28
CA ASP A 77 5.55 0.38 -14.22
C ASP A 77 6.12 1.80 -14.23
N ASN A 78 7.43 1.94 -14.41
CA ASN A 78 8.05 3.26 -14.45
C ASN A 78 7.65 4.05 -15.72
N ILE A 79 7.46 3.35 -16.84
CA ILE A 79 6.92 3.96 -18.07
C ILE A 79 5.48 4.42 -17.85
N GLU A 80 4.64 3.64 -17.16
CA GLU A 80 3.28 4.04 -16.83
C GLU A 80 3.22 5.24 -15.87
N LEU A 81 4.14 5.30 -14.90
CA LEU A 81 4.26 6.38 -13.91
C LEU A 81 4.73 7.71 -14.50
N THR A 82 5.68 7.64 -15.44
CA THR A 82 6.31 8.82 -16.06
C THR A 82 5.62 9.23 -17.36
N GLY A 83 4.76 8.37 -17.90
CA GLY A 83 3.91 8.65 -19.04
C GLY A 83 3.00 9.85 -18.76
N ARG A 84 3.00 10.83 -19.66
CA ARG A 84 1.91 11.81 -19.73
C ARG A 84 0.83 11.19 -20.61
N PRO A 85 -0.35 10.85 -20.07
CA PRO A 85 -1.38 10.26 -20.89
C PRO A 85 -1.76 11.18 -22.04
N VAL A 86 -2.14 10.56 -23.14
CA VAL A 86 -2.42 11.23 -24.40
C VAL A 86 -3.87 10.96 -24.77
N CYS A 87 -4.61 12.03 -25.02
CA CYS A 87 -5.95 11.98 -25.56
C CYS A 87 -5.90 11.91 -27.08
N LEU A 88 -6.72 11.03 -27.65
CA LEU A 88 -7.07 11.00 -29.06
C LEU A 88 -8.55 11.35 -29.19
N THR A 89 -8.86 12.41 -29.92
CA THR A 89 -10.23 12.75 -30.28
C THR A 89 -10.38 12.67 -31.79
N ARG A 90 -11.41 11.96 -32.24
CA ARG A 90 -11.81 11.94 -33.66
C ARG A 90 -13.17 12.63 -33.78
N VAL A 91 -13.37 13.42 -34.82
CA VAL A 91 -14.65 14.11 -35.06
C VAL A 91 -15.79 13.09 -35.06
N GLY A 92 -16.76 13.26 -34.15
CA GLY A 92 -17.91 12.37 -33.99
C GLY A 92 -17.68 11.14 -33.10
N GLU A 93 -16.49 10.97 -32.50
CA GLU A 93 -16.19 9.90 -31.55
C GLU A 93 -15.92 10.43 -30.13
N ALA A 94 -16.11 9.58 -29.12
CA ALA A 94 -15.66 9.88 -27.77
C ALA A 94 -14.12 9.90 -27.69
N THR A 95 -13.58 10.82 -26.89
CA THR A 95 -12.13 10.89 -26.62
C THR A 95 -11.64 9.61 -25.98
N ARG A 96 -10.57 9.04 -26.53
CA ARG A 96 -9.85 7.90 -25.96
C ARG A 96 -8.59 8.37 -25.27
N VAL A 97 -8.30 7.83 -24.10
CA VAL A 97 -7.07 8.12 -23.34
C VAL A 97 -6.12 6.93 -23.47
N PHE A 98 -4.87 7.22 -23.77
CA PHE A 98 -3.76 6.26 -23.82
C PHE A 98 -2.76 6.66 -22.74
N MET A 99 -2.19 5.70 -22.02
CA MET A 99 -1.26 6.00 -20.91
C MET A 99 0.07 6.55 -21.44
N THR A 100 0.45 6.14 -22.65
CA THR A 100 1.69 6.58 -23.30
C THR A 100 1.47 6.96 -24.77
N ALA A 101 2.33 7.85 -25.28
CA ALA A 101 2.39 8.13 -26.72
C ALA A 101 2.74 6.87 -27.55
N LYS A 102 3.41 5.87 -26.94
CA LYS A 102 3.76 4.60 -27.56
C LYS A 102 2.53 3.71 -27.77
N GLU A 103 1.62 3.65 -26.81
CA GLU A 103 0.33 2.98 -26.97
C GLU A 103 -0.51 3.63 -28.06
N LEU A 104 -0.61 4.96 -28.05
CA LEU A 104 -1.33 5.68 -29.10
C LEU A 104 -0.71 5.40 -30.47
N ALA A 105 0.62 5.40 -30.59
CA ALA A 105 1.32 5.10 -31.83
C ALA A 105 0.98 3.68 -32.34
N ARG A 106 0.99 2.69 -31.44
CA ARG A 106 0.59 1.31 -31.75
C ARG A 106 -0.87 1.23 -32.21
N TYR A 107 -1.77 1.90 -31.49
CA TYR A 107 -3.20 1.94 -31.83
C TYR A 107 -3.45 2.60 -33.20
N MET A 108 -2.74 3.68 -33.50
CA MET A 108 -2.85 4.41 -34.77
C MET A 108 -2.09 3.74 -35.92
N GLY A 109 -1.28 2.70 -35.66
CA GLY A 109 -0.43 2.07 -36.66
C GLY A 109 0.67 3.00 -37.20
N VAL A 110 1.14 3.97 -36.40
CA VAL A 110 2.18 4.93 -36.79
C VAL A 110 3.42 4.80 -35.92
N HIS A 111 4.54 5.37 -36.37
CA HIS A 111 5.76 5.39 -35.57
C HIS A 111 5.63 6.33 -34.37
N LEU A 112 6.22 5.98 -33.20
CA LEU A 112 6.20 6.81 -31.98
C LEU A 112 6.63 8.26 -32.25
N ARG A 113 7.69 8.44 -33.06
CA ARG A 113 8.20 9.76 -33.45
C ARG A 113 7.13 10.62 -34.14
N THR A 114 6.19 10.03 -34.88
CA THR A 114 5.09 10.76 -35.53
C THR A 114 4.13 11.33 -34.48
N VAL A 115 3.72 10.51 -33.50
CA VAL A 115 2.87 10.96 -32.38
C VAL A 115 3.55 12.05 -31.56
N CYS A 116 4.85 11.90 -31.26
CA CYS A 116 5.60 12.92 -30.53
C CYS A 116 5.65 14.27 -31.29
N ARG A 117 5.76 14.24 -32.63
CA ARG A 117 5.73 15.47 -33.45
C ARG A 117 4.35 16.12 -33.49
N TRP A 118 3.27 15.34 -33.40
CA TRP A 118 1.92 15.89 -33.24
C TRP A 118 1.77 16.59 -31.88
N LEU A 119 2.21 15.93 -30.81
CA LEU A 119 2.16 16.45 -29.44
C LEU A 119 3.03 17.70 -29.24
N ALA A 120 4.13 17.82 -30.00
CA ALA A 120 5.00 19.00 -30.01
C ALA A 120 4.49 20.12 -30.94
N HIS A 121 3.40 19.91 -31.66
CA HIS A 121 2.89 20.79 -32.71
C HIS A 121 3.87 21.03 -33.89
N ASP A 122 4.86 20.15 -34.08
CA ASP A 122 5.78 20.18 -35.23
C ASP A 122 5.09 19.76 -36.54
N THR A 123 4.05 18.92 -36.43
CA THR A 123 3.24 18.42 -37.55
C THR A 123 1.80 18.26 -37.11
N SER A 124 0.88 18.26 -38.07
CA SER A 124 -0.54 18.02 -37.79
C SER A 124 -0.91 16.54 -37.86
N PRO A 125 -1.78 16.04 -36.96
CA PRO A 125 -2.44 14.75 -37.14
C PRO A 125 -3.38 14.75 -38.37
N PRO A 126 -3.88 13.57 -38.80
CA PRO A 126 -4.83 13.49 -39.91
C PRO A 126 -6.07 14.36 -39.70
N ASN A 127 -6.69 14.78 -40.80
CA ASN A 127 -7.89 15.64 -40.74
C ASN A 127 -8.99 15.03 -39.86
N GLY A 128 -9.55 15.85 -38.97
CA GLY A 128 -10.58 15.41 -38.01
C GLY A 128 -10.06 14.62 -36.81
N VAL A 129 -8.74 14.57 -36.61
CA VAL A 129 -8.09 13.96 -35.44
C VAL A 129 -7.40 15.04 -34.63
N SER A 130 -7.55 15.03 -33.31
CA SER A 130 -6.69 15.79 -32.39
C SER A 130 -5.99 14.85 -31.42
N VAL A 131 -4.75 15.21 -31.09
CA VAL A 131 -3.89 14.48 -30.16
C VAL A 131 -3.31 15.48 -29.18
N GLU A 132 -3.62 15.33 -27.90
CA GLU A 132 -3.23 16.28 -26.85
C GLU A 132 -2.81 15.52 -25.61
N TYR A 133 -1.89 16.08 -24.82
CA TYR A 133 -1.66 15.56 -23.47
C TYR A 133 -2.89 15.80 -22.60
N THR A 134 -3.22 14.87 -21.71
CA THR A 134 -4.24 15.12 -20.69
C THR A 134 -3.90 16.35 -19.86
N VAL A 135 -4.92 17.16 -19.55
CA VAL A 135 -4.78 18.27 -18.60
C VAL A 135 -4.73 17.67 -17.18
N GLY A 136 -3.56 17.76 -16.54
CA GLY A 136 -3.30 17.18 -15.21
C GLY A 136 -2.29 16.02 -15.23
N MET A 137 -1.47 15.92 -14.18
CA MET A 137 -0.54 14.79 -14.01
C MET A 137 -1.33 13.58 -13.48
N TYR A 138 -1.62 12.61 -14.34
CA TYR A 138 -2.05 11.27 -13.94
C TYR A 138 -0.82 10.42 -13.64
N ARG A 139 -0.11 10.71 -12.54
CA ARG A 139 0.84 9.73 -12.01
C ARG A 139 0.01 8.62 -11.35
N ARG A 140 -0.03 7.43 -11.97
CA ARG A 140 -0.67 6.24 -11.39
C ARG A 140 0.04 5.94 -10.06
N ARG A 141 -0.61 6.02 -8.89
CA ARG A 141 0.03 5.52 -7.67
C ARG A 141 0.07 4.00 -7.77
N LEU A 142 1.25 3.43 -8.00
CA LEU A 142 1.43 1.98 -8.08
C LEU A 142 1.42 1.32 -6.69
N PHE A 143 1.73 2.10 -5.66
CA PHE A 143 1.62 1.67 -4.27
C PHE A 143 0.89 2.76 -3.46
N VAL A 144 0.05 2.31 -2.54
CA VAL A 144 -0.65 3.17 -1.59
C VAL A 144 -0.39 2.59 -0.20
N ASP A 145 0.31 3.36 0.63
CA ASP A 145 0.42 3.06 2.05
C ASP A 145 -0.91 3.39 2.73
N GLN A 146 -1.78 2.39 2.80
CA GLN A 146 -3.12 2.53 3.38
C GLN A 146 -3.06 2.81 4.89
N ILE A 147 -2.03 2.34 5.60
CA ILE A 147 -1.89 2.59 7.05
C ILE A 147 -1.53 4.05 7.28
N ALA A 148 -0.53 4.57 6.57
CA ALA A 148 -0.14 5.97 6.68
C ALA A 148 -1.30 6.90 6.28
N ASP A 149 -2.05 6.54 5.23
CA ASP A 149 -3.23 7.30 4.82
C ASP A 149 -4.34 7.29 5.88
N VAL A 150 -4.62 6.13 6.50
CA VAL A 150 -5.57 6.02 7.62
C VAL A 150 -5.15 6.93 8.78
N VAL A 151 -3.90 6.87 9.24
CA VAL A 151 -3.42 7.71 10.35
C VAL A 151 -3.52 9.19 9.99
N ASN A 152 -3.15 9.58 8.77
CA ASN A 152 -3.27 10.96 8.30
C ASN A 152 -4.73 11.42 8.22
N GLN A 153 -5.64 10.58 7.70
CA GLN A 153 -7.07 10.87 7.67
C GLN A 153 -7.64 11.02 9.08
N LEU A 154 -7.25 10.17 10.03
CA LEU A 154 -7.69 10.29 11.42
C LEU A 154 -7.23 11.59 12.08
N ARG A 155 -6.02 12.07 11.77
CA ARG A 155 -5.50 13.34 12.30
C ARG A 155 -6.15 14.58 11.66
N THR A 156 -6.53 14.51 10.38
CA THR A 156 -6.94 15.69 9.60
C THR A 156 -8.43 15.75 9.26
N ASN A 157 -9.10 14.60 9.18
CA ASN A 157 -10.52 14.45 8.87
C ASN A 157 -11.12 13.19 9.55
N PRO A 158 -11.11 13.11 10.89
CA PRO A 158 -11.47 11.91 11.65
C PRO A 158 -12.90 11.42 11.42
N TYR A 159 -13.82 12.29 10.98
CA TYR A 159 -15.22 11.95 10.73
C TYR A 159 -15.48 11.48 9.29
N SER A 160 -14.41 11.28 8.51
CA SER A 160 -14.50 10.67 7.18
C SER A 160 -15.14 9.28 7.27
N ARG A 161 -16.08 9.01 6.36
CA ARG A 161 -16.71 7.68 6.20
C ARG A 161 -15.91 6.77 5.26
N ARG A 162 -14.64 7.12 4.98
CA ARG A 162 -13.78 6.51 3.95
C ARG A 162 -12.39 6.12 4.48
N ILE A 163 -12.26 6.00 5.80
CA ILE A 163 -11.00 5.60 6.45
C ILE A 163 -10.94 4.07 6.42
N ILE A 164 -10.31 3.52 5.37
CA ILE A 164 -10.41 2.10 5.00
C ILE A 164 -9.02 1.52 4.72
N ILE A 165 -8.84 0.25 5.05
CA ILE A 165 -7.76 -0.61 4.53
C ILE A 165 -8.41 -1.78 3.81
N ASP A 166 -7.95 -2.08 2.61
CA ASP A 166 -8.41 -3.20 1.82
C ASP A 166 -7.22 -4.04 1.33
N SER A 167 -7.26 -5.34 1.62
CA SER A 167 -6.25 -6.29 1.15
C SER A 167 -6.72 -7.13 -0.05
N TRP A 168 -7.98 -6.97 -0.48
CA TRP A 168 -8.57 -7.67 -1.62
C TRP A 168 -8.20 -7.03 -2.96
N ASN A 169 -6.90 -7.06 -3.31
CA ASN A 169 -6.47 -6.63 -4.62
C ASN A 169 -6.80 -7.69 -5.68
N VAL A 170 -7.91 -7.49 -6.41
CA VAL A 170 -8.40 -8.39 -7.47
C VAL A 170 -7.33 -8.76 -8.50
N ALA A 171 -6.47 -7.80 -8.87
CA ALA A 171 -5.41 -8.03 -9.86
C ALA A 171 -4.30 -8.96 -9.33
N ASP A 172 -4.09 -8.98 -8.01
CA ASP A 172 -3.02 -9.76 -7.38
C ASP A 172 -3.49 -11.11 -6.83
N LEU A 173 -4.81 -11.37 -6.73
CA LEU A 173 -5.33 -12.63 -6.19
C LEU A 173 -4.69 -13.89 -6.80
N PRO A 174 -4.44 -14.00 -8.13
CA PRO A 174 -3.79 -15.17 -8.71
C PRO A 174 -2.34 -15.40 -8.25
N ASN A 175 -1.69 -14.35 -7.73
CA ASN A 175 -0.29 -14.37 -7.29
C ASN A 175 -0.15 -14.57 -5.77
N MET A 176 -1.25 -14.62 -5.02
CA MET A 176 -1.22 -14.80 -3.57
C MET A 176 -1.16 -16.28 -3.21
N ALA A 177 -0.33 -16.65 -2.23
CA ALA A 177 -0.26 -18.02 -1.73
C ALA A 177 -1.63 -18.51 -1.19
N LEU A 178 -2.36 -17.61 -0.54
CA LEU A 178 -3.76 -17.74 -0.16
C LEU A 178 -4.42 -16.37 -0.29
N THR A 179 -5.67 -16.34 -0.76
CA THR A 179 -6.44 -15.09 -0.79
C THR A 179 -6.69 -14.59 0.64
N PRO A 180 -6.69 -13.28 0.91
CA PRO A 180 -6.80 -12.74 2.27
C PRO A 180 -8.08 -13.22 2.95
N CYS A 181 -8.00 -13.66 4.21
CA CYS A 181 -9.20 -14.03 4.97
C CYS A 181 -9.86 -12.79 5.60
N HIS A 182 -9.05 -11.92 6.19
CA HIS A 182 -9.43 -10.63 6.77
C HIS A 182 -9.14 -9.54 5.74
N ASP A 183 -10.15 -9.15 4.97
CA ASP A 183 -9.93 -8.46 3.69
C ASP A 183 -10.25 -6.97 3.72
N HIS A 184 -11.31 -6.55 4.41
CA HIS A 184 -11.77 -5.17 4.44
C HIS A 184 -11.90 -4.63 5.88
N VAL A 185 -11.27 -3.48 6.14
CA VAL A 185 -11.22 -2.85 7.45
C VAL A 185 -11.66 -1.39 7.34
N GLN A 186 -12.59 -0.97 8.19
CA GLN A 186 -13.05 0.42 8.26
C GLN A 186 -12.87 0.98 9.67
N PHE A 187 -12.37 2.21 9.75
CA PHE A 187 -12.25 2.94 11.01
C PHE A 187 -13.34 4.01 11.16
N PHE A 188 -13.72 4.27 12.41
CA PHE A 188 -14.74 5.25 12.76
C PHE A 188 -14.38 5.98 14.04
N VAL A 189 -14.61 7.29 14.10
CA VAL A 189 -14.35 8.10 15.29
C VAL A 189 -15.66 8.70 15.82
N ALA A 190 -15.92 8.46 17.10
CA ALA A 190 -16.98 9.13 17.86
C ALA A 190 -16.48 9.41 19.28
N ASP A 191 -16.82 10.58 19.83
CA ASP A 191 -16.48 10.99 21.20
C ASP A 191 -14.99 10.83 21.56
N GLY A 192 -14.10 11.10 20.60
CA GLY A 192 -12.65 10.97 20.77
C GLY A 192 -12.13 9.53 20.76
N LYS A 193 -12.98 8.55 20.46
CA LYS A 193 -12.65 7.12 20.45
C LYS A 193 -12.61 6.54 19.03
N LEU A 194 -11.57 5.79 18.72
CA LEU A 194 -11.39 5.05 17.47
C LEU A 194 -12.01 3.66 17.58
N SER A 195 -13.00 3.39 16.74
CA SER A 195 -13.55 2.05 16.51
C SER A 195 -13.02 1.48 15.20
N CYS A 196 -12.95 0.15 15.13
CA CYS A 196 -12.47 -0.61 13.98
C CYS A 196 -13.49 -1.69 13.62
N GLN A 197 -13.94 -1.73 12.37
CA GLN A 197 -14.73 -2.81 11.83
C GLN A 197 -13.88 -3.65 10.88
N LEU A 198 -13.89 -4.97 11.07
CA LEU A 198 -13.28 -5.94 10.16
C LEU A 198 -14.37 -6.77 9.48
N TYR A 199 -14.27 -6.94 8.16
CA TYR A 199 -14.91 -8.03 7.43
C TYR A 199 -13.90 -9.14 7.17
N GLN A 200 -14.24 -10.35 7.61
CA GLN A 200 -13.45 -11.56 7.41
C GLN A 200 -14.27 -12.56 6.58
N ARG A 201 -13.95 -12.71 5.29
CA ARG A 201 -14.71 -13.54 4.35
C ARG A 201 -14.76 -15.04 4.70
N SER A 202 -13.80 -15.53 5.48
CA SER A 202 -13.64 -16.94 5.84
C SER A 202 -13.01 -17.07 7.22
N ALA A 203 -13.71 -17.73 8.13
CA ALA A 203 -13.41 -17.70 9.56
C ALA A 203 -13.41 -19.11 10.18
N ASP A 204 -12.20 -19.64 10.37
CA ASP A 204 -11.96 -20.79 11.25
C ASP A 204 -12.16 -20.33 12.70
N MET A 205 -13.29 -20.72 13.29
CA MET A 205 -13.70 -20.29 14.62
C MET A 205 -12.81 -20.81 15.75
N PHE A 206 -12.12 -21.95 15.56
CA PHE A 206 -11.33 -22.57 16.62
C PHE A 206 -9.87 -22.09 16.59
N LEU A 207 -9.23 -22.13 15.43
CA LEU A 207 -7.81 -21.75 15.29
C LEU A 207 -7.62 -20.31 14.83
N GLY A 208 -8.42 -19.79 13.91
CA GLY A 208 -8.16 -18.50 13.26
C GLY A 208 -8.67 -17.31 14.05
N VAL A 209 -9.97 -17.29 14.32
CA VAL A 209 -10.70 -16.14 14.88
C VAL A 209 -10.11 -15.61 16.19
N PRO A 210 -9.66 -16.43 17.16
CA PRO A 210 -9.02 -15.92 18.37
C PRO A 210 -7.79 -15.04 18.09
N PHE A 211 -6.95 -15.42 17.12
CA PHE A 211 -5.80 -14.62 16.71
C PHE A 211 -6.22 -13.38 15.93
N ASN A 212 -7.24 -13.49 15.06
CA ASN A 212 -7.75 -12.35 14.30
C ASN A 212 -8.30 -11.26 15.24
N ILE A 213 -9.06 -11.64 16.28
CA ILE A 213 -9.58 -10.69 17.28
C ILE A 213 -8.41 -9.97 17.99
N ALA A 214 -7.43 -10.73 18.50
CA ALA A 214 -6.30 -10.13 19.19
C ALA A 214 -5.46 -9.21 18.29
N SER A 215 -5.26 -9.60 17.03
CA SER A 215 -4.50 -8.83 16.04
C SER A 215 -5.15 -7.50 15.70
N TYR A 216 -6.46 -7.48 15.45
CA TYR A 216 -7.17 -6.25 15.09
C TYR A 216 -7.52 -5.38 16.29
N ALA A 217 -7.69 -5.97 17.49
CA ALA A 217 -7.72 -5.21 18.73
C ALA A 217 -6.38 -4.46 18.91
N LEU A 218 -5.25 -5.16 18.80
CA LEU A 218 -3.93 -4.53 18.88
C LEU A 218 -3.76 -3.43 17.81
N LEU A 219 -4.08 -3.72 16.55
CA LEU A 219 -4.03 -2.71 15.47
C LEU A 219 -4.84 -1.46 15.82
N THR A 220 -6.04 -1.62 16.39
CA THR A 220 -6.89 -0.51 16.82
C THR A 220 -6.21 0.32 17.90
N HIS A 221 -5.56 -0.30 18.89
CA HIS A 221 -4.76 0.40 19.90
C HIS A 221 -3.61 1.20 19.28
N LEU A 222 -2.87 0.62 18.31
CA LEU A 222 -1.74 1.29 17.67
C LEU A 222 -2.20 2.50 16.85
N VAL A 223 -3.22 2.31 16.01
CA VAL A 223 -3.76 3.38 15.15
C VAL A 223 -4.38 4.50 16.00
N ALA A 224 -5.09 4.16 17.09
CA ALA A 224 -5.63 5.14 18.03
C ALA A 224 -4.49 5.96 18.67
N GLY A 225 -3.44 5.29 19.15
CA GLY A 225 -2.26 5.94 19.74
C GLY A 225 -1.57 6.88 18.76
N ALA A 226 -1.34 6.44 17.52
CA ALA A 226 -0.75 7.30 16.49
C ALA A 226 -1.65 8.49 16.11
N ALA A 227 -2.97 8.34 16.18
CA ALA A 227 -3.93 9.42 15.91
C ALA A 227 -4.21 10.33 17.11
N GLY A 228 -3.72 10.01 18.32
CA GLY A 228 -4.04 10.73 19.54
C GLY A 228 -5.49 10.54 20.00
N LEU A 229 -6.06 9.36 19.75
CA LEU A 229 -7.43 8.97 20.10
C LEU A 229 -7.44 7.91 21.20
N ASP A 230 -8.56 7.84 21.93
CA ASP A 230 -8.86 6.72 22.81
C ASP A 230 -9.36 5.51 21.99
N VAL A 231 -9.38 4.32 22.59
CA VAL A 231 -9.93 3.12 21.94
C VAL A 231 -11.44 3.01 22.14
N GLY A 232 -12.13 2.68 21.05
CA GLY A 232 -13.57 2.38 20.99
C GLY A 232 -13.81 0.89 20.75
N ASP A 233 -14.79 0.59 19.89
CA ASP A 233 -15.24 -0.78 19.67
C ASP A 233 -14.46 -1.48 18.55
N PHE A 234 -14.24 -2.78 18.72
CA PHE A 234 -13.85 -3.67 17.63
C PHE A 234 -15.06 -4.48 17.17
N VAL A 235 -15.50 -4.25 15.92
CA VAL A 235 -16.67 -4.90 15.31
C VAL A 235 -16.19 -5.93 14.29
N HIS A 236 -16.34 -7.21 14.60
CA HIS A 236 -15.92 -8.30 13.72
C HIS A 236 -17.12 -8.87 12.95
N THR A 237 -17.11 -8.69 11.63
CA THR A 237 -18.12 -9.18 10.68
C THR A 237 -17.54 -10.36 9.90
N PHE A 238 -18.33 -11.42 9.73
CA PHE A 238 -17.86 -12.63 9.06
C PHE A 238 -18.65 -12.93 7.77
N GLY A 239 -17.97 -13.56 6.81
CA GLY A 239 -18.57 -14.23 5.67
C GLY A 239 -18.90 -15.70 6.00
N ASP A 240 -18.09 -16.63 5.50
CA ASP A 240 -18.19 -18.05 5.86
C ASP A 240 -17.62 -18.29 7.27
N VAL A 241 -18.47 -18.73 8.20
CA VAL A 241 -18.10 -19.05 9.58
C VAL A 241 -18.18 -20.56 9.76
N HIS A 242 -17.06 -21.19 10.11
CA HIS A 242 -16.97 -22.65 10.18
C HIS A 242 -16.11 -23.17 11.33
N ILE A 243 -16.35 -24.44 11.62
CA ILE A 243 -15.52 -25.28 12.49
C ILE A 243 -15.17 -26.52 11.70
N TYR A 244 -13.89 -26.88 11.63
CA TYR A 244 -13.47 -28.12 10.98
C TYR A 244 -13.93 -29.34 11.78
N GLN A 245 -14.32 -30.41 11.07
CA GLN A 245 -14.83 -31.64 11.70
C GLN A 245 -13.83 -32.25 12.69
N ASN A 246 -12.53 -32.18 12.39
CA ASN A 246 -11.45 -32.67 13.26
C ASN A 246 -11.17 -31.76 14.47
N HIS A 247 -11.94 -30.68 14.68
CA HIS A 247 -11.85 -29.77 15.83
C HIS A 247 -13.03 -29.88 16.80
N PHE A 248 -14.02 -30.74 16.54
CA PHE A 248 -15.24 -30.78 17.35
C PHE A 248 -14.99 -31.15 18.82
N GLU A 249 -14.06 -32.06 19.10
CA GLU A 249 -13.70 -32.43 20.49
C GLU A 249 -13.02 -31.27 21.23
N GLN A 250 -12.16 -30.53 20.53
CA GLN A 250 -11.48 -29.37 21.07
C GLN A 250 -12.46 -28.23 21.38
N VAL A 251 -13.40 -27.99 20.47
CA VAL A 251 -14.47 -27.00 20.67
C VAL A 251 -15.36 -27.40 21.84
N ALA A 252 -15.80 -28.67 21.92
CA ALA A 252 -16.61 -29.15 23.04
C ALA A 252 -15.87 -28.97 24.38
N THR A 253 -14.56 -29.28 24.40
CA THR A 253 -13.69 -29.06 25.57
C THR A 253 -13.61 -27.59 25.96
N GLN A 254 -13.51 -26.68 24.99
CA GLN A 254 -13.47 -25.24 25.25
C GLN A 254 -14.81 -24.71 25.78
N LEU A 255 -15.93 -25.16 25.20
CA LEU A 255 -17.28 -24.74 25.60
C LEU A 255 -17.67 -25.22 27.00
N ALA A 256 -17.02 -26.26 27.53
CA ALA A 256 -17.21 -26.73 28.91
C ALA A 256 -16.47 -25.89 29.96
N ARG A 257 -15.66 -24.91 29.55
CA ARG A 257 -14.88 -24.06 30.46
C ARG A 257 -15.63 -22.76 30.78
N GLU A 258 -15.58 -22.37 32.04
CA GLU A 258 -16.05 -21.04 32.47
C GLU A 258 -15.17 -19.92 31.88
N VAL A 259 -15.82 -18.84 31.45
CA VAL A 259 -15.12 -17.64 30.95
C VAL A 259 -14.46 -16.90 32.11
N ARG A 260 -13.17 -16.57 31.97
CA ARG A 260 -12.40 -15.79 32.95
C ARG A 260 -12.37 -14.32 32.57
N ALA A 261 -11.93 -13.48 33.50
CA ALA A 261 -11.75 -12.05 33.26
C ALA A 261 -10.82 -11.80 32.06
N SER A 262 -11.16 -10.82 31.23
CA SER A 262 -10.30 -10.41 30.12
C SER A 262 -9.02 -9.76 30.64
N PRO A 263 -7.86 -10.00 29.97
CA PRO A 263 -6.64 -9.30 30.30
C PRO A 263 -6.73 -7.80 29.96
N GLN A 264 -5.73 -7.04 30.39
CA GLN A 264 -5.53 -5.65 29.98
C GLN A 264 -4.27 -5.53 29.14
N LEU A 265 -4.39 -4.93 27.95
CA LEU A 265 -3.24 -4.54 27.14
C LEU A 265 -2.70 -3.21 27.67
N VAL A 266 -1.41 -3.19 27.98
CA VAL A 266 -0.66 -1.97 28.33
C VAL A 266 0.29 -1.66 27.18
N VAL A 267 0.18 -0.45 26.63
CA VAL A 267 1.11 0.12 25.65
C VAL A 267 1.96 1.14 26.39
N HIS A 268 3.23 0.81 26.65
CA HIS A 268 4.11 1.60 27.52
C HIS A 268 4.54 2.92 26.88
N THR A 269 4.80 2.89 25.58
CA THR A 269 5.29 4.04 24.81
C THR A 269 4.39 4.23 23.59
N PRO A 270 3.46 5.20 23.58
CA PRO A 270 2.75 5.58 22.36
C PRO A 270 3.74 6.08 21.31
N ARG A 271 3.61 5.61 20.06
CA ARG A 271 4.50 5.98 18.96
C ARG A 271 3.71 6.53 17.79
N GLU A 272 3.96 7.79 17.45
CA GLU A 272 3.27 8.49 16.36
C GLU A 272 3.59 7.94 14.97
N ASP A 273 4.75 7.29 14.83
CA ASP A 273 5.25 6.70 13.59
C ASP A 273 4.90 5.21 13.45
N MET A 274 4.13 4.65 14.39
CA MET A 274 3.76 3.23 14.44
C MET A 274 4.96 2.27 14.53
N ALA A 275 6.17 2.76 14.83
CA ALA A 275 7.39 1.97 14.88
C ALA A 275 7.55 1.26 16.24
N TYR A 276 6.63 0.35 16.55
CA TYR A 276 6.57 -0.37 17.81
C TYR A 276 7.49 -1.59 17.87
N GLU A 277 8.01 -1.88 19.06
CA GLU A 277 8.73 -3.11 19.40
C GLU A 277 7.91 -3.99 20.35
N LEU A 278 8.21 -5.28 20.44
CA LEU A 278 7.51 -6.20 21.36
C LEU A 278 7.60 -5.76 22.83
N THR A 279 8.70 -5.10 23.19
CA THR A 279 8.97 -4.53 24.53
C THR A 279 8.05 -3.35 24.88
N ASP A 280 7.39 -2.74 23.89
CA ASP A 280 6.43 -1.65 24.13
C ASP A 280 5.08 -2.17 24.67
N PHE A 281 4.88 -3.49 24.75
CA PHE A 281 3.60 -4.09 25.13
C PHE A 281 3.69 -4.97 26.37
N SER A 282 2.61 -5.01 27.13
CA SER A 282 2.42 -6.00 28.19
C SER A 282 0.95 -6.39 28.29
N VAL A 283 0.70 -7.68 28.52
CA VAL A 283 -0.64 -8.22 28.73
C VAL A 283 -0.76 -8.59 30.22
N VAL A 284 -1.50 -7.78 30.97
CA VAL A 284 -1.62 -7.90 32.42
C VAL A 284 -2.92 -8.65 32.77
N GLY A 285 -2.84 -9.56 33.75
CA GLY A 285 -4.01 -10.31 34.22
C GLY A 285 -4.49 -11.40 33.26
N TYR A 286 -3.64 -11.85 32.32
CA TYR A 286 -3.96 -12.98 31.45
C TYR A 286 -3.82 -14.30 32.20
N ASP A 287 -4.96 -14.84 32.64
CA ASP A 287 -5.07 -16.14 33.32
C ASP A 287 -5.88 -17.13 32.44
N PRO A 288 -5.32 -17.65 31.34
CA PRO A 288 -6.03 -18.57 30.46
C PRO A 288 -6.15 -19.97 31.06
N HIS A 289 -7.18 -20.70 30.62
CA HIS A 289 -7.21 -22.16 30.80
C HIS A 289 -6.08 -22.84 30.01
N PRO A 290 -5.73 -24.11 30.32
CA PRO A 290 -4.69 -24.85 29.60
C PRO A 290 -4.94 -24.90 28.08
N ALA A 291 -3.87 -24.78 27.29
CA ALA A 291 -3.94 -24.80 25.84
C ALA A 291 -4.61 -26.08 25.31
N ILE A 292 -5.43 -25.94 24.28
CA ILE A 292 -6.06 -27.05 23.55
C ILE A 292 -5.37 -27.14 22.19
N LYS A 293 -4.78 -28.29 21.86
CA LYS A 293 -4.09 -28.48 20.58
C LYS A 293 -5.07 -29.00 19.52
N ALA A 294 -5.01 -28.44 18.31
CA ALA A 294 -5.71 -28.96 17.14
C ALA A 294 -4.80 -28.93 15.90
N PRO A 295 -4.95 -29.89 14.97
CA PRO A 295 -4.21 -29.90 13.71
C PRO A 295 -4.74 -28.81 12.76
N ILE A 296 -3.86 -28.19 11.98
CA ILE A 296 -4.27 -27.27 10.89
C ILE A 296 -4.92 -28.10 9.78
N ALA A 297 -6.04 -27.61 9.23
CA ALA A 297 -6.65 -28.21 8.05
C ALA A 297 -5.81 -27.86 6.81
N VAL A 298 -5.45 -28.87 6.01
CA VAL A 298 -4.72 -28.73 4.74
C VAL A 298 -5.69 -28.92 3.59
#